data_AF-A0A1F8A0F4-F1
#
_entry.id   AF-A0A1F8A0F4-F1
#
_cell.length_a   1.000
_cell.length_b   1.000
_cell.length_c   1.000
_cell.angle_alpha   90.00
_cell.angle_beta   90.00
_cell.angle_gamma   90.00
#
_symmetry.space_group_name_H-M   'P 1'
#
loop_
_entity.id
_entity.type
_entity.pdbx_description
1 polymer ?
#
loop_
_entity_poly.entity_id
_entity_poly.type
_entity_poly.pdbx_seq_one_letter_code
_entity_poly.pdbx_strand_id
1 'polypeptide(L)'
;MKEATATPMTSEQEDLHQPLGAMHSESAHDSDDSPMVYETPRDYATSARQERDRLIAEGADPDSVIFQSEVRKYVPRRDGDSPADFAKRYVETMQTMIGRGVSILNDQCTADTIPSGFETTDGRFFDLGPGSGATKREFREFSQWFSEVVETGQVYEVPDKWLKFEKPYPREI
;
A
#
# COMPACT_ATOMS: atom_id res chain seq x y z
N MET A 1 18.23 -53.35 70.23
CA MET A 1 18.03 -51.88 70.18
C MET A 1 17.87 -51.54 68.70
N LYS A 2 16.65 -51.24 68.20
CA LYS A 2 15.95 -49.94 68.26
C LYS A 2 16.89 -48.86 67.72
N GLU A 3 16.69 -48.24 66.56
CA GLU A 3 15.52 -47.47 66.06
C GLU A 3 15.30 -47.72 64.54
N ALA A 4 14.09 -47.84 63.97
CA ALA A 4 12.95 -46.90 63.90
C ALA A 4 13.31 -45.63 63.06
N THR A 5 12.58 -45.10 62.07
CA THR A 5 11.21 -45.27 61.56
C THR A 5 11.03 -44.34 60.32
N ALA A 6 10.23 -44.78 59.35
CA ALA A 6 9.31 -44.07 58.45
C ALA A 6 9.70 -42.80 57.61
N THR A 7 9.55 -42.93 56.29
CA THR A 7 8.91 -41.95 55.35
C THR A 7 7.40 -41.82 55.67
N PRO A 8 6.56 -40.88 55.13
CA PRO A 8 6.74 -39.74 54.21
C PRO A 8 5.89 -38.48 54.60
N MET A 9 5.58 -37.59 53.62
CA MET A 9 4.56 -36.49 53.61
C MET A 9 4.92 -35.15 54.28
N THR A 10 4.50 -33.95 53.88
CA THR A 10 3.90 -33.25 52.70
C THR A 10 3.78 -31.78 53.15
N SER A 11 3.82 -30.81 52.23
CA SER A 11 3.11 -29.49 52.22
C SER A 11 4.01 -28.47 51.49
N GLU A 12 3.79 -28.24 50.19
CA GLU A 12 2.92 -27.19 49.60
C GLU A 12 3.59 -25.82 49.49
N GLN A 13 4.06 -25.53 48.28
CA GLN A 13 3.90 -24.29 47.51
C GLN A 13 4.49 -24.65 46.14
N GLU A 14 3.74 -25.24 45.22
CA GLU A 14 2.66 -24.63 44.42
C GLU A 14 3.01 -23.23 43.87
N ASP A 15 2.80 -23.13 42.55
CA ASP A 15 2.67 -21.93 41.74
C ASP A 15 3.95 -21.13 41.42
N LEU A 16 4.40 -20.95 40.17
CA LEU A 16 3.76 -21.08 38.87
C LEU A 16 4.82 -21.48 37.84
N HIS A 17 4.69 -22.69 37.30
CA HIS A 17 4.89 -22.88 35.88
C HIS A 17 3.86 -21.99 35.18
N GLN A 18 4.27 -20.81 34.73
CA GLN A 18 3.67 -20.24 33.53
C GLN A 18 4.54 -20.66 32.35
N PRO A 19 4.14 -21.68 31.57
CA PRO A 19 4.44 -21.63 30.15
C PRO A 19 3.88 -20.29 29.68
N LEU A 20 4.65 -19.55 28.89
CA LEU A 20 4.19 -18.35 28.19
C LEU A 20 3.07 -18.77 27.21
N GLY A 21 1.89 -19.04 27.76
CA GLY A 21 0.63 -19.08 27.06
C GLY A 21 0.20 -17.65 26.82
N ALA A 22 -0.30 -17.43 25.60
CA ALA A 22 -0.67 -16.14 25.02
C ALA A 22 0.56 -15.30 24.63
N MET A 23 0.86 -15.13 23.35
CA MET A 23 -0.12 -14.89 22.32
C MET A 23 0.05 -15.96 21.24
N HIS A 24 -0.94 -16.86 21.14
CA HIS A 24 -1.52 -17.01 19.82
C HIS A 24 -1.82 -15.58 19.38
N SER A 25 -0.91 -14.96 18.61
CA SER A 25 -1.37 -14.01 17.62
C SER A 25 -2.25 -14.87 16.74
N GLU A 26 -3.52 -15.03 17.17
CA GLU A 26 -4.61 -15.06 16.24
C GLU A 26 -4.25 -13.96 15.27
N SER A 27 -3.79 -14.34 14.07
CA SER A 27 -3.82 -13.46 12.94
C SER A 27 -5.24 -12.95 12.96
N ALA A 28 -5.47 -11.73 13.47
CA ALA A 28 -6.78 -11.13 13.48
C ALA A 28 -7.22 -11.26 12.04
N HIS A 29 -8.18 -12.17 11.82
CA HIS A 29 -8.42 -12.72 10.51
C HIS A 29 -8.57 -11.53 9.58
N ASP A 30 -7.83 -11.54 8.47
CA ASP A 30 -8.07 -10.66 7.33
C ASP A 30 -9.42 -11.06 6.73
N SER A 31 -10.48 -10.82 7.51
CA SER A 31 -11.83 -11.22 7.20
C SER A 31 -12.37 -10.20 6.23
N ASP A 32 -12.92 -10.71 5.16
CA ASP A 32 -13.68 -10.02 4.13
C ASP A 32 -14.72 -9.03 4.66
N ASP A 33 -15.29 -9.32 5.83
CA ASP A 33 -16.31 -8.48 6.46
C ASP A 33 -15.72 -7.35 7.31
N SER A 34 -14.39 -7.31 7.46
CA SER A 34 -13.70 -6.21 8.14
C SER A 34 -13.78 -4.94 7.29
N PRO A 35 -13.84 -3.75 7.91
CA PRO A 35 -13.74 -2.48 7.21
C PRO A 35 -12.48 -2.43 6.34
N MET A 36 -12.60 -1.80 5.18
CA MET A 36 -11.46 -1.43 4.36
C MET A 36 -10.65 -0.40 5.12
N VAL A 37 -9.44 -0.78 5.54
CA VAL A 37 -8.51 0.11 6.23
C VAL A 37 -7.57 0.70 5.20
N TYR A 38 -7.59 2.02 5.10
CA TYR A 38 -6.63 2.78 4.32
C TYR A 38 -5.46 3.09 5.24
N GLU A 39 -4.30 2.47 4.99
CA GLU A 39 -3.09 2.83 5.70
C GLU A 39 -2.70 4.27 5.34
N THR A 40 -2.14 4.99 6.32
CA THR A 40 -1.66 6.34 6.07
C THR A 40 -0.63 6.28 4.95
N PRO A 41 -0.83 7.03 3.86
CA PRO A 41 0.15 7.22 2.82
C PRO A 41 1.58 7.28 3.35
N ARG A 42 2.43 6.32 2.97
CA ARG A 42 3.87 6.49 3.16
C ARG A 42 4.30 7.69 2.32
N ASP A 43 4.79 8.73 2.98
CA ASP A 43 5.36 9.89 2.30
C ASP A 43 6.71 9.48 1.68
N TYR A 44 6.65 8.98 0.44
CA TYR A 44 7.87 8.59 -0.27
C TYR A 44 8.72 9.81 -0.63
N ALA A 45 8.14 11.01 -0.76
CA ALA A 45 8.93 12.23 -0.96
C ALA A 45 9.84 12.50 0.24
N THR A 46 9.30 12.42 1.45
CA THR A 46 10.11 12.55 2.67
C THR A 46 11.08 11.39 2.84
N SER A 47 10.61 10.15 2.61
CA SER A 47 11.45 8.95 2.70
C SER A 47 12.63 9.01 1.71
N ALA A 48 12.38 9.44 0.47
CA ALA A 48 13.40 9.57 -0.56
C ALA A 48 14.44 10.63 -0.20
N ARG A 49 14.02 11.78 0.36
CA ARG A 49 14.97 12.81 0.82
C ARG A 49 15.85 12.28 1.95
N GLN A 50 15.26 11.64 2.95
CA GLN A 50 16.00 11.03 4.06
C GLN A 50 16.96 9.94 3.56
N GLU A 51 16.53 9.10 2.62
CA GLU A 51 17.37 8.05 2.05
C GLU A 51 18.54 8.64 1.26
N ARG A 52 18.31 9.68 0.45
CA ARG A 52 19.39 10.36 -0.27
C ARG A 52 20.42 10.94 0.70
N ASP A 53 19.97 11.63 1.73
CA ASP A 53 20.85 12.24 2.72
C ASP A 53 21.66 11.15 3.46
N ARG A 54 21.03 10.01 3.77
CA ARG A 54 21.71 8.84 4.34
C ARG A 54 22.78 8.28 3.40
N LEU A 55 22.45 8.04 2.13
CA LEU A 55 23.37 7.49 1.13
C LEU A 55 24.57 8.41 0.90
N ILE A 56 24.34 9.72 0.81
CA ILE A 56 25.42 10.71 0.67
C ILE A 56 26.31 10.72 1.91
N ALA A 57 25.72 10.66 3.12
CA ALA A 57 26.49 10.57 4.36
C ALA A 57 27.31 9.27 4.48
N GLU A 58 26.82 8.17 3.89
CA GLU A 58 27.52 6.88 3.77
C GLU A 58 28.63 6.89 2.69
N GLY A 59 28.77 7.98 1.93
CA GLY A 59 29.83 8.16 0.93
C GLY A 59 29.43 7.88 -0.51
N ALA A 60 28.13 7.76 -0.80
CA ALA A 60 27.65 7.70 -2.18
C ALA A 60 27.97 9.00 -2.93
N ASP A 61 28.32 8.89 -4.21
CA ASP A 61 28.46 10.03 -5.10
C ASP A 61 27.09 10.73 -5.23
N PRO A 62 26.96 12.04 -4.93
CA PRO A 62 25.71 12.78 -5.10
C PRO A 62 25.11 12.66 -6.51
N ASP A 63 25.94 12.53 -7.55
CA ASP A 63 25.48 12.37 -8.94
C ASP A 63 24.95 10.94 -9.24
N SER A 64 25.19 10.00 -8.33
CA SER A 64 24.69 8.62 -8.39
C SER A 64 23.38 8.38 -7.64
N VAL A 65 22.83 9.39 -6.96
CA VAL A 65 21.56 9.30 -6.24
C VAL A 65 20.65 10.45 -6.66
N ILE A 66 19.69 10.16 -7.55
CA ILE A 66 18.79 11.18 -8.10
C ILE A 66 17.34 10.91 -7.70
N PHE A 67 16.55 11.97 -7.68
CA PHE A 67 15.11 11.85 -7.53
C PHE A 67 14.41 11.51 -8.84
N GLN A 68 13.30 10.78 -8.77
CA GLN A 68 12.47 10.46 -9.92
C GLN A 68 11.95 11.74 -10.63
N SER A 69 11.63 12.79 -9.85
CA SER A 69 11.29 14.10 -10.40
C SER A 69 12.41 14.73 -11.26
N GLU A 70 13.66 14.35 -11.02
CA GLU A 70 14.83 14.87 -11.73
C GLU A 70 15.14 14.11 -13.01
N VAL A 71 14.60 12.92 -13.21
CA VAL A 71 14.75 12.15 -14.46
C VAL A 71 14.31 12.97 -15.68
N ARG A 72 13.29 13.82 -15.51
CA ARG A 72 12.81 14.73 -16.56
C ARG A 72 13.88 15.71 -17.06
N LYS A 73 14.89 16.06 -16.24
CA LYS A 73 16.03 16.90 -16.65
C LYS A 73 16.89 16.20 -17.72
N TYR A 74 16.93 14.87 -17.69
CA TYR A 74 17.70 14.03 -18.61
C TYR A 74 16.89 13.56 -19.82
N VAL A 75 15.56 13.74 -19.77
CA VAL A 75 14.64 13.36 -20.87
C VAL A 75 13.79 14.56 -21.25
N PRO A 76 14.35 15.56 -21.96
CA PRO A 76 13.58 16.69 -22.44
C PRO A 76 12.47 16.23 -23.39
N ARG A 77 11.28 16.81 -23.23
CA ARG A 77 10.24 16.74 -24.28
C ARG A 77 10.74 17.46 -25.53
N ARG A 78 10.56 16.81 -26.68
CA ARG A 78 10.83 17.34 -28.01
C ARG A 78 9.51 17.76 -28.65
N ASP A 79 9.58 18.78 -29.50
CA ASP A 79 8.42 19.21 -30.27
C ASP A 79 7.92 18.07 -31.17
N GLY A 80 6.63 17.76 -31.09
CA GLY A 80 6.00 16.67 -31.84
C GLY A 80 6.11 15.28 -31.21
N ASP A 81 6.65 15.15 -29.98
CA ASP A 81 6.66 13.86 -29.28
C ASP A 81 5.25 13.35 -29.02
N SER A 82 4.97 12.12 -29.46
CA SER A 82 3.83 11.39 -28.96
C SER A 82 4.04 11.02 -27.47
N PRO A 83 2.96 10.86 -26.69
CA PRO A 83 3.06 10.36 -25.32
C PRO A 83 3.83 9.03 -25.23
N ALA A 84 3.68 8.15 -26.23
CA ALA A 84 4.35 6.86 -26.28
C ALA A 84 5.87 6.99 -26.51
N ASP A 85 6.29 7.86 -27.44
CA ASP A 85 7.71 8.08 -27.73
C ASP A 85 8.44 8.76 -26.56
N PHE A 86 7.74 9.64 -25.84
CA PHE A 86 8.23 10.21 -24.59
C PHE A 86 8.37 9.13 -23.50
N ALA A 87 7.33 8.31 -23.28
CA ALA A 87 7.35 7.25 -22.28
C ALA A 87 8.47 6.24 -22.55
N LYS A 88 8.67 5.84 -23.81
CA LYS A 88 9.74 4.93 -24.21
C LYS A 88 11.11 5.49 -23.86
N ARG A 89 11.43 6.73 -24.27
CA ARG A 89 12.73 7.37 -23.96
C ARG A 89 12.92 7.59 -22.47
N TYR A 90 11.85 7.89 -21.74
CA TYR A 90 11.88 8.01 -20.29
C TYR A 90 12.34 6.70 -19.64
N VAL A 91 11.73 5.57 -20.01
CA VAL A 91 12.09 4.24 -19.51
C VAL A 91 13.51 3.85 -19.92
N GLU A 92 13.89 4.03 -21.19
CA GLU A 92 15.24 3.72 -21.69
C GLU A 92 16.32 4.51 -20.94
N THR A 93 16.06 5.78 -20.64
CA THR A 93 16.99 6.63 -19.88
C THR A 93 17.15 6.15 -18.45
N MET A 94 16.04 5.84 -17.76
CA MET A 94 16.10 5.28 -16.41
C MET A 94 16.85 3.94 -16.38
N GLN A 95 16.57 3.03 -17.31
CA GLN A 95 17.28 1.76 -17.41
C GLN A 95 18.78 1.95 -17.63
N THR A 96 19.16 2.92 -18.47
CA THR A 96 20.57 3.26 -18.70
C THR A 96 21.24 3.80 -17.45
N MET A 97 20.57 4.66 -16.69
CA MET A 97 21.06 5.19 -15.41
C MET A 97 21.25 4.09 -14.38
N ILE A 98 20.23 3.24 -14.19
CA ILE A 98 20.28 2.10 -13.27
C ILE A 98 21.41 1.14 -13.68
N GLY A 99 21.58 0.87 -14.98
CA GLY A 99 22.68 0.05 -15.51
C GLY A 99 24.07 0.62 -15.24
N ARG A 100 24.18 1.92 -14.95
CA ARG A 100 25.42 2.61 -14.53
C ARG A 100 25.57 2.70 -13.02
N GLY A 101 24.66 2.14 -12.24
CA GLY A 101 24.68 2.16 -10.78
C GLY A 101 23.98 3.37 -10.16
N VAL A 102 23.21 4.16 -10.91
CA VAL A 102 22.44 5.29 -10.35
C VAL A 102 21.23 4.75 -9.58
N SER A 103 21.10 5.19 -8.33
CA SER A 103 19.92 4.98 -7.49
C SER A 103 18.88 6.06 -7.79
N ILE A 104 17.72 5.67 -8.31
CA ILE A 104 16.61 6.57 -8.60
C ILE A 104 15.57 6.42 -7.47
N LEU A 105 15.43 7.46 -6.65
CA LEU A 105 14.53 7.47 -5.50
C LEU A 105 13.17 8.08 -5.87
N ASN A 106 12.08 7.37 -5.55
CA ASN A 106 10.72 7.84 -5.84
C ASN A 106 10.31 8.95 -4.86
N ASP A 107 10.49 10.20 -5.29
CA ASP A 107 10.07 11.39 -4.57
C ASP A 107 8.73 11.95 -5.05
N GLN A 108 8.12 11.31 -6.06
CA GLN A 108 6.90 11.78 -6.70
C GLN A 108 5.63 11.19 -6.10
N CYS A 109 5.75 10.09 -5.36
CA CYS A 109 4.63 9.45 -4.71
C CYS A 109 4.54 9.91 -3.25
N THR A 110 3.41 10.44 -2.82
CA THR A 110 3.20 10.78 -1.40
C THR A 110 2.49 9.66 -0.64
N ALA A 111 2.10 8.57 -1.33
CA ALA A 111 1.23 7.53 -0.79
C ALA A 111 1.37 6.19 -1.53
N ASP A 112 1.20 5.07 -0.82
CA ASP A 112 0.63 3.87 -1.43
C ASP A 112 -0.79 4.23 -1.89
N THR A 113 -0.99 4.38 -3.20
CA THR A 113 -2.28 4.84 -3.72
C THR A 113 -3.17 3.63 -3.94
N ILE A 114 -4.04 3.33 -2.98
CA ILE A 114 -5.17 2.44 -3.22
C ILE A 114 -6.22 3.27 -3.97
N PRO A 115 -6.72 2.81 -5.14
CA PRO A 115 -7.82 3.48 -5.82
C PRO A 115 -9.00 3.60 -4.87
N SER A 116 -9.37 4.83 -4.52
CA SER A 116 -10.50 5.11 -3.62
C SER A 116 -11.71 5.68 -4.36
N GLY A 117 -11.49 6.32 -5.50
CA GLY A 117 -12.52 6.90 -6.35
C GLY A 117 -12.53 6.24 -7.73
N PHE A 118 -13.73 5.92 -8.20
CA PHE A 118 -13.95 5.23 -9.47
C PHE A 118 -14.98 5.99 -10.29
N GLU A 119 -14.57 6.47 -11.48
CA GLU A 119 -15.42 7.25 -12.38
C GLU A 119 -15.76 6.40 -13.62
N THR A 120 -17.05 6.14 -13.84
CA THR A 120 -17.54 5.41 -15.02
C THR A 120 -17.61 6.33 -16.24
N THR A 121 -17.69 5.75 -17.44
CA THR A 121 -17.72 6.50 -18.71
C THR A 121 -18.94 7.41 -18.89
N ASP A 122 -20.03 7.12 -18.16
CA ASP A 122 -21.24 7.95 -18.09
C ASP A 122 -21.15 9.06 -17.04
N GLY A 123 -20.01 9.21 -16.36
CA GLY A 123 -19.73 10.30 -15.43
C GLY A 123 -20.20 10.07 -14.00
N ARG A 124 -20.67 8.86 -13.64
CA ARG A 124 -20.96 8.53 -12.25
C ARG A 124 -19.68 8.28 -11.47
N PHE A 125 -19.67 8.70 -10.21
CA PHE A 125 -18.51 8.58 -9.34
C PHE A 125 -18.85 7.77 -8.10
N PHE A 126 -18.02 6.76 -7.83
CA PHE A 126 -18.13 5.89 -6.67
C PHE A 126 -16.95 6.13 -5.73
N ASP A 127 -17.25 6.46 -4.48
CA ASP A 127 -16.27 6.66 -3.43
C ASP A 127 -16.26 5.46 -2.49
N LEU A 128 -15.21 4.67 -2.61
CA LEU A 128 -14.94 3.57 -1.69
C LEU A 128 -13.86 3.97 -0.67
N GLY A 129 -13.34 5.20 -0.70
CA GLY A 129 -12.24 5.68 0.11
C GLY A 129 -12.45 5.72 1.63
N PRO A 130 -11.49 6.31 2.36
CA PRO A 130 -11.60 6.47 3.81
C PRO A 130 -12.94 7.10 4.22
N GLY A 131 -13.68 6.43 5.11
CA GLY A 131 -14.99 6.91 5.57
C GLY A 131 -16.18 6.48 4.69
N SER A 132 -15.96 5.75 3.60
CA SER A 132 -17.05 5.15 2.79
C SER A 132 -17.83 4.07 3.54
N GLY A 133 -17.22 3.45 4.55
CA GLY A 133 -17.77 2.29 5.24
C GLY A 133 -17.67 0.98 4.46
N ALA A 134 -16.96 0.95 3.32
CA ALA A 134 -16.75 -0.25 2.53
C ALA A 134 -16.03 -1.34 3.34
N THR A 135 -16.46 -2.59 3.19
CA THR A 135 -15.68 -3.74 3.66
C THR A 135 -14.60 -4.14 2.65
N LYS A 136 -13.64 -4.96 3.07
CA LYS A 136 -12.62 -5.52 2.17
C LYS A 136 -13.23 -6.33 1.03
N ARG A 137 -14.31 -7.10 1.32
CA ARG A 137 -15.05 -7.84 0.30
C ARG A 137 -15.68 -6.91 -0.71
N GLU A 138 -16.36 -5.87 -0.24
CA GLU A 138 -17.04 -4.91 -1.11
C GLU A 138 -16.05 -4.17 -2.00
N PHE A 139 -14.90 -3.77 -1.46
CA PHE A 139 -13.84 -3.15 -2.24
C PHE A 139 -13.34 -4.05 -3.38
N ARG A 140 -13.10 -5.34 -3.10
CA ARG A 140 -12.65 -6.30 -4.10
C ARG A 140 -13.72 -6.59 -5.16
N GLU A 141 -14.94 -6.88 -4.73
CA GLU A 141 -16.05 -7.17 -5.64
C GLU A 141 -16.40 -5.96 -6.51
N PHE A 142 -16.39 -4.75 -5.94
CA PHE A 142 -16.59 -3.52 -6.69
C PHE A 142 -15.46 -3.33 -7.71
N SER A 143 -14.19 -3.50 -7.31
CA SER A 143 -13.03 -3.32 -8.20
C SER A 143 -13.06 -4.29 -9.37
N GLN A 144 -13.48 -5.54 -9.13
CA GLN A 144 -13.66 -6.54 -10.17
C GLN A 144 -14.77 -6.11 -11.15
N TRP A 145 -15.95 -5.77 -10.62
CA TRP A 145 -17.08 -5.29 -11.44
C TRP A 145 -16.70 -4.05 -12.27
N PHE A 146 -16.04 -3.07 -11.66
CA PHE A 146 -15.62 -1.85 -12.32
C PHE A 146 -14.60 -2.13 -13.42
N SER A 147 -13.66 -3.06 -13.20
CA SER A 147 -12.69 -3.46 -14.23
C SER A 147 -13.38 -4.06 -15.45
N GLU A 148 -14.36 -4.94 -15.25
CA GLU A 148 -15.16 -5.52 -16.34
C GLU A 148 -15.95 -4.44 -17.11
N VAL A 149 -16.51 -3.46 -16.40
CA VAL A 149 -17.23 -2.32 -17.00
C VAL A 149 -16.29 -1.43 -17.83
N VAL A 150 -15.08 -1.14 -17.33
CA VAL A 150 -14.08 -0.36 -18.05
C VAL A 150 -13.58 -1.09 -19.29
N GLU A 151 -13.32 -2.40 -19.19
CA GLU A 151 -12.85 -3.22 -20.31
C GLU A 151 -13.90 -3.34 -21.43
N THR A 152 -15.17 -3.54 -21.06
CA THR A 152 -16.27 -3.68 -22.03
C THR A 152 -16.74 -2.31 -22.57
N GLY A 153 -16.42 -1.22 -21.88
CA GLY A 153 -16.84 0.13 -22.23
C GLY A 153 -18.36 0.37 -22.12
N GLN A 154 -19.10 -0.59 -21.56
CA GLN A 154 -20.55 -0.58 -21.49
C GLN A 154 -20.99 -0.59 -20.02
N VAL A 155 -21.59 0.52 -19.60
CA VAL A 155 -22.29 0.60 -18.32
C VAL A 155 -23.78 0.33 -18.60
N TYR A 156 -24.18 -0.94 -18.59
CA TYR A 156 -25.58 -1.31 -18.85
C TYR A 156 -26.50 -0.95 -17.68
N GLU A 157 -26.10 -1.29 -16.45
CA GLU A 157 -26.81 -1.03 -15.20
C GLU A 157 -25.82 -1.13 -14.04
N VAL A 158 -25.92 -0.23 -13.06
CA VAL A 158 -25.10 -0.33 -11.84
C VAL A 158 -25.85 -1.18 -10.84
N PRO A 159 -25.27 -2.31 -10.36
CA PRO A 159 -25.89 -3.11 -9.32
C PRO A 159 -26.28 -2.28 -8.09
N ASP A 160 -27.49 -2.48 -7.57
CA ASP A 160 -28.02 -1.73 -6.41
C ASP A 160 -27.06 -1.69 -5.22
N LYS A 161 -26.30 -2.78 -5.00
CA LYS A 161 -25.31 -2.88 -3.93
C LYS A 161 -24.18 -1.85 -4.02
N TRP A 162 -23.92 -1.27 -5.19
CA TRP A 162 -22.88 -0.26 -5.42
C TRP A 162 -23.40 1.18 -5.34
N LEU A 163 -24.72 1.39 -5.47
CA LEU A 163 -25.33 2.72 -5.42
C LEU A 163 -25.07 3.44 -4.08
N LYS A 164 -24.86 2.68 -2.99
CA LYS A 164 -24.50 3.26 -1.69
C LYS A 164 -23.14 3.96 -1.67
N PHE A 165 -22.26 3.68 -2.63
CA PHE A 165 -20.96 4.34 -2.79
C PHE A 165 -21.01 5.49 -3.81
N GLU A 166 -22.12 5.65 -4.54
CA GLU A 166 -22.26 6.70 -5.52
C GLU A 166 -22.34 8.08 -4.84
N LYS A 167 -21.52 9.03 -5.29
CA LYS A 167 -21.57 10.42 -4.82
C LYS A 167 -22.26 11.29 -5.87
N PRO A 168 -23.19 12.17 -5.44
CA PRO A 168 -23.81 13.12 -6.35
C PRO A 168 -22.79 14.13 -6.86
N TYR A 169 -23.03 14.64 -8.06
CA TYR A 169 -22.32 15.80 -8.59
C TYR A 169 -23.03 17.09 -8.15
N PRO A 170 -22.33 18.17 -7.75
CA PRO A 170 -20.87 18.31 -7.66
C PRO A 170 -20.30 17.62 -6.41
N ARG A 171 -19.06 17.13 -6.56
CA ARG A 171 -18.28 16.56 -5.47
C ARG A 171 -18.10 17.62 -4.38
N GLU A 172 -18.56 17.37 -3.15
CA GLU A 172 -18.11 18.12 -1.98
C GLU A 172 -16.63 17.76 -1.77
N ILE A 173 -15.74 18.74 -1.94
CA ILE A 173 -14.28 18.60 -1.78
C ILE A 173 -13.89 19.07 -0.39
#